data_AF-A0A3R8U768-F1
#
_entry.id   AF-A0A3R8U768-F1
#
_cell.length_a   1.000
_cell.length_b   1.000
_cell.length_c   1.000
_cell.angle_alpha   90.00
_cell.angle_beta   90.00
_cell.angle_gamma   90.00
#
_symmetry.space_group_name_H-M   'P 1'
#
loop_
_entity.id
_entity.type
_entity.pdbx_description
1 polymer ?
#
loop_
_entity_poly.entity_id
_entity_poly.type
_entity_poly.pdbx_seq_one_letter_code
_entity_poly.pdbx_strand_id
1 'polypeptide(L)'
;MITTTPVPLVYSCSGCSNVAQLANTLAVRLDRAGLAEMSCIAGVGGRVAALVKKANSGRPILAIDGCPMHCARACLAQHGVTPDVHITLSSYGLRKRYREDCSEDEITALFEDMKDIIASERMQLRTA
;
A
#
# COMPACT_ATOMS: atom_id res chain seq x y z
N MET A 1 18.56 -12.55 20.83
CA MET A 1 17.33 -12.38 20.01
C MET A 1 17.63 -11.28 19.01
N ILE A 2 17.57 -11.57 17.71
CA ILE A 2 17.72 -10.53 16.68
C ILE A 2 16.40 -9.75 16.72
N THR A 3 16.41 -8.55 17.28
CA THR A 3 15.27 -7.63 17.22
C THR A 3 15.26 -7.04 15.82
N THR A 4 14.60 -7.69 14.88
CA THR A 4 14.38 -7.12 13.55
C THR A 4 13.48 -5.90 13.71
N THR A 5 14.01 -4.73 13.37
CA THR A 5 13.24 -3.49 13.33
C THR A 5 12.00 -3.69 12.45
N PRO A 6 10.78 -3.41 12.94
CA PRO A 6 9.58 -3.65 12.15
C PRO A 6 9.55 -2.73 10.92
N VAL A 7 9.41 -3.32 9.73
CA VAL A 7 9.24 -2.57 8.47
C VAL A 7 7.89 -1.85 8.45
N PRO A 8 7.67 -0.82 7.62
CA PRO A 8 6.34 -0.23 7.44
C PRO A 8 5.29 -1.23 6.93
N LEU A 9 4.02 -0.88 7.06
CA LEU A 9 2.91 -1.62 6.45
C LEU A 9 2.59 -1.06 5.07
N VAL A 10 2.20 -1.93 4.13
CA VAL A 10 1.64 -1.51 2.84
C VAL A 10 0.24 -2.08 2.63
N TYR A 11 -0.68 -1.20 2.22
CA TYR A 11 -2.04 -1.56 1.84
C TYR A 11 -2.30 -1.08 0.41
N SER A 12 -2.95 -1.90 -0.40
CA SER A 12 -3.28 -1.57 -1.79
C SER A 12 -4.77 -1.69 -2.08
N CYS A 13 -5.29 -0.88 -3.00
CA CYS A 13 -6.56 -1.18 -3.66
C CYS A 13 -6.39 -2.39 -4.58
N SER A 14 -6.92 -3.54 -4.20
CA SER A 14 -6.79 -4.80 -4.96
C SER A 14 -8.07 -5.18 -5.73
N GLY A 15 -8.60 -4.25 -6.52
CA GLY A 15 -9.76 -4.43 -7.40
C GLY A 15 -9.43 -4.90 -8.83
N CYS A 16 -10.43 -5.06 -9.70
CA CYS A 16 -10.30 -5.72 -11.01
C CYS A 16 -9.78 -4.86 -12.19
N SER A 17 -9.49 -3.58 -11.99
CA SER A 17 -8.93 -2.71 -13.05
C SER A 17 -7.41 -2.76 -13.11
N ASN A 18 -6.82 -2.41 -14.25
CA ASN A 18 -5.36 -2.34 -14.46
C ASN A 18 -4.63 -1.60 -13.32
N VAL A 19 -5.10 -0.42 -12.92
CA VAL A 19 -4.48 0.40 -11.87
C VAL A 19 -4.64 -0.19 -10.46
N ALA A 20 -5.65 -1.03 -10.26
CA ALA A 20 -5.86 -1.72 -8.99
C ALA A 20 -5.00 -3.00 -8.93
N GLN A 21 -4.89 -3.72 -10.04
CA GLN A 21 -3.92 -4.81 -10.17
C GLN A 21 -2.49 -4.29 -10.04
N LEU A 22 -2.15 -3.15 -10.64
CA LEU A 22 -0.85 -2.48 -10.48
C LEU A 22 -0.58 -2.10 -9.02
N ALA A 23 -1.54 -1.45 -8.33
CA ALA A 23 -1.40 -1.13 -6.91
C ALA A 23 -1.11 -2.38 -6.07
N ASN A 24 -1.82 -3.47 -6.34
CA ASN A 24 -1.61 -4.76 -5.69
C ASN A 24 -0.23 -5.35 -6.01
N THR A 25 0.21 -5.31 -7.27
CA THR A 25 1.53 -5.78 -7.71
C THR A 25 2.65 -5.03 -6.99
N LEU A 26 2.56 -3.71 -6.89
CA LEU A 26 3.55 -2.89 -6.19
C LEU A 26 3.64 -3.28 -4.70
N ALA A 27 2.50 -3.41 -4.02
CA ALA A 27 2.45 -3.82 -2.61
C ALA A 27 3.05 -5.22 -2.39
N VAL A 28 2.73 -6.18 -3.26
CA VAL A 28 3.30 -7.54 -3.20
C VAL A 28 4.81 -7.54 -3.46
N ARG A 29 5.30 -6.73 -4.40
CA ARG A 29 6.75 -6.65 -4.68
C ARG A 29 7.51 -6.04 -3.49
N LEU A 30 6.96 -5.00 -2.86
CA LEU A 30 7.54 -4.41 -1.64
C LEU A 30 7.63 -5.41 -0.49
N ASP A 31 6.57 -6.20 -0.29
CA ASP A 31 6.52 -7.27 0.71
C ASP A 31 7.57 -8.35 0.48
N ARG A 32 7.64 -8.87 -0.75
CA ARG A 32 8.62 -9.89 -1.13
C ARG A 32 10.06 -9.40 -1.09
N ALA A 33 10.29 -8.10 -1.30
CA ALA A 33 11.59 -7.48 -1.16
C ALA A 33 11.99 -7.23 0.31
N GLY A 34 11.09 -7.46 1.27
CA GLY A 34 11.33 -7.21 2.69
C GLY A 34 11.40 -5.72 3.05
N LEU A 35 10.87 -4.84 2.20
CA LEU A 35 10.90 -3.38 2.38
C LEU A 35 9.68 -2.87 3.16
N ALA A 36 8.56 -3.56 3.04
CA ALA A 36 7.33 -3.34 3.79
C ALA A 36 6.69 -4.69 4.11
N GLU A 37 5.67 -4.71 4.96
CA GLU A 37 4.81 -5.89 5.14
C GLU A 37 3.43 -5.58 4.59
N MET A 38 2.96 -6.40 3.64
CA MET A 38 1.64 -6.25 3.07
C MET A 38 0.56 -6.84 3.99
N SER A 39 -0.57 -6.14 4.12
CA SER A 39 -1.74 -6.63 4.84
C SER A 39 -3.03 -6.49 4.04
N CYS A 40 -3.94 -7.45 4.20
CA CYS A 40 -5.16 -7.55 3.38
C CYS A 40 -6.14 -6.42 3.68
N ILE A 41 -6.26 -5.46 2.75
CA ILE A 41 -7.22 -4.36 2.86
C ILE A 41 -8.68 -4.82 2.90
N ALA A 42 -8.99 -5.91 2.18
CA ALA A 42 -10.33 -6.48 2.14
C ALA A 42 -10.78 -6.95 3.53
N GLY A 43 -9.87 -7.48 4.34
CA GLY A 43 -10.17 -7.87 5.70
C GLY A 43 -10.23 -6.69 6.67
N VAL A 44 -9.52 -5.60 6.41
CA VAL A 44 -9.72 -4.32 7.15
C VAL A 44 -11.14 -3.79 6.87
N GLY A 45 -11.55 -3.68 5.60
CA GLY A 45 -12.92 -3.28 5.23
C GLY A 45 -13.98 -4.26 5.75
N GLY A 46 -13.68 -5.55 5.77
CA GLY A 46 -14.52 -6.61 6.33
C GLY A 46 -14.49 -6.73 7.85
N ARG A 47 -13.79 -5.84 8.57
CA ARG A 47 -13.69 -5.80 10.04
C ARG A 47 -13.12 -7.08 10.67
N VAL A 48 -12.22 -7.78 9.98
CA VAL A 48 -11.51 -8.94 10.51
C VAL A 48 -10.58 -8.47 11.63
N ALA A 49 -10.85 -8.89 12.87
CA ALA A 49 -10.22 -8.35 14.08
C ALA A 49 -8.68 -8.34 14.03
N ALA A 50 -8.05 -9.42 13.53
CA ALA A 50 -6.59 -9.51 13.41
C ALA A 50 -6.01 -8.48 12.43
N LEU A 51 -6.72 -8.18 11.34
CA LEU A 51 -6.25 -7.24 10.31
C LEU A 51 -6.50 -5.79 10.72
N VAL A 52 -7.62 -5.50 11.40
CA VAL A 52 -7.88 -4.20 12.01
C VAL A 52 -6.85 -3.89 13.11
N LYS A 53 -6.50 -4.88 13.95
CA LYS A 53 -5.45 -4.75 14.96
C LYS A 53 -4.10 -4.43 14.33
N LYS A 54 -3.75 -5.09 13.21
CA LYS A 54 -2.50 -4.81 12.50
C LYS A 54 -2.47 -3.39 11.92
N ALA A 55 -3.56 -2.94 11.29
CA ALA A 55 -3.68 -1.58 10.79
C ALA A 55 -3.52 -0.51 11.89
N ASN A 56 -3.89 -0.84 13.13
CA ASN A 56 -3.73 0.02 14.31
C ASN A 56 -2.43 -0.22 15.09
N SER A 57 -1.42 -0.89 14.51
CA SER A 57 -0.17 -1.23 15.21
C SER A 57 0.74 -0.03 15.50
N GLY A 58 0.45 1.14 14.92
CA GLY A 58 1.30 2.33 15.03
C GLY A 58 2.54 2.30 14.13
N ARG A 59 2.71 1.24 13.31
CA ARG A 59 3.74 1.21 12.26
C ARG A 59 3.39 2.20 11.16
N PRO A 60 4.39 2.83 10.51
CA PRO A 60 4.13 3.68 9.35
C PRO A 60 3.39 2.92 8.25
N ILE A 61 2.46 3.58 7.58
CA ILE A 61 1.58 2.98 6.57
C ILE A 61 1.74 3.69 5.23
N LEU A 62 2.07 2.90 4.20
CA LEU A 62 1.91 3.27 2.80
C LEU A 62 0.58 2.72 2.27
N ALA A 63 -0.32 3.59 1.83
CA ALA A 63 -1.53 3.22 1.12
C ALA A 63 -1.39 3.50 -0.38
N ILE A 64 -1.60 2.49 -1.23
CA ILE A 64 -1.51 2.59 -2.69
C ILE A 64 -2.90 2.38 -3.29
N ASP A 65 -3.52 3.45 -3.77
CA ASP A 65 -4.81 3.41 -4.44
C ASP A 65 -4.66 3.59 -5.96
N GLY A 66 -5.38 2.80 -6.74
CA GLY A 66 -5.29 2.85 -8.20
C GLY A 66 -6.02 4.06 -8.82
N CYS A 67 -7.04 4.60 -8.13
CA CYS A 67 -7.93 5.62 -8.69
C CYS A 67 -8.53 6.52 -7.60
N PRO A 68 -9.21 7.63 -7.97
CA PRO A 68 -9.74 8.63 -7.01
C PRO A 68 -10.81 8.12 -6.04
N MET A 69 -11.26 6.86 -6.18
CA MET A 69 -12.15 6.22 -5.22
C MET A 69 -11.47 5.96 -3.88
N HIS A 70 -10.14 5.86 -3.87
CA HIS A 70 -9.31 5.65 -2.69
C HIS A 70 -9.81 4.52 -1.76
N CYS A 71 -10.09 3.35 -2.32
CA CYS A 71 -10.69 2.23 -1.59
C CYS A 71 -9.84 1.82 -0.37
N ALA A 72 -8.51 1.79 -0.50
CA ALA A 72 -7.64 1.40 0.60
C ALA A 72 -7.66 2.43 1.72
N ARG A 73 -7.48 3.71 1.38
CA ARG A 73 -7.65 4.80 2.34
C ARG A 73 -9.03 4.78 3.01
N ALA A 74 -10.10 4.54 2.27
CA ALA A 74 -11.45 4.50 2.80
C ALA A 74 -11.65 3.35 3.80
N CYS A 75 -11.11 2.15 3.50
CA CYS A 75 -11.14 1.03 4.44
C CYS A 75 -10.36 1.32 5.73
N LEU A 76 -9.19 1.95 5.64
CA LEU A 76 -8.41 2.36 6.82
C LEU A 76 -9.15 3.39 7.67
N ALA A 77 -9.75 4.40 7.02
CA ALA A 77 -10.46 5.50 7.68
C ALA A 77 -11.67 5.02 8.50
N GLN A 78 -12.33 3.93 8.09
CA GLN A 78 -13.42 3.31 8.87
C GLN A 78 -13.00 2.88 10.28
N HIS A 79 -11.69 2.68 10.50
CA HIS A 79 -11.12 2.27 11.78
C HIS A 79 -10.25 3.36 12.41
N GLY A 80 -10.42 4.62 11.99
CA GLY A 80 -9.64 5.75 12.51
C GLY A 80 -8.16 5.74 12.11
N VAL A 81 -7.77 4.90 11.14
CA VAL A 81 -6.38 4.80 10.68
C VAL A 81 -6.15 5.75 9.52
N THR A 82 -5.13 6.59 9.64
CA THR A 82 -4.67 7.48 8.55
C THR A 82 -3.30 6.98 8.08
N PRO A 83 -3.11 6.73 6.77
CA PRO A 83 -1.80 6.35 6.27
C PRO A 83 -0.82 7.54 6.31
N ASP A 84 0.43 7.28 6.65
CA ASP A 84 1.52 8.27 6.64
C ASP A 84 1.81 8.77 5.23
N VAL A 85 1.76 7.86 4.26
CA VAL A 85 1.85 8.18 2.84
C VAL A 85 0.71 7.51 2.09
N HIS A 86 0.03 8.28 1.24
CA HIS A 86 -1.03 7.79 0.37
C HIS A 86 -0.74 8.19 -1.08
N ILE A 87 -0.68 7.18 -1.94
CA ILE A 87 -0.40 7.32 -3.37
C ILE A 87 -1.66 7.00 -4.16
N THR A 88 -1.93 7.82 -5.18
CA THR A 88 -3.00 7.56 -6.14
C THR A 88 -2.40 7.42 -7.53
N LEU A 89 -2.36 6.20 -8.05
CA LEU A 89 -1.65 5.89 -9.30
C LEU A 89 -2.20 6.64 -10.51
N SER A 90 -3.50 6.95 -10.54
CA SER A 90 -4.06 7.77 -11.63
C SER A 90 -3.50 9.19 -11.68
N SER A 91 -2.93 9.71 -10.58
CA SER A 91 -2.25 11.01 -10.55
C SER A 91 -0.89 10.97 -11.29
N TYR A 92 -0.37 9.78 -11.57
CA TYR A 92 0.84 9.56 -12.38
C TYR A 92 0.51 9.45 -13.89
N GLY A 93 -0.69 9.86 -14.31
CA GLY A 93 -1.12 9.81 -15.70
C GLY A 93 -1.72 8.46 -16.14
N LEU A 94 -1.76 7.47 -15.24
CA LEU A 94 -2.34 6.16 -15.54
C LEU A 94 -3.86 6.23 -15.65
N ARG A 95 -4.39 5.72 -16.77
CA ARG A 95 -5.84 5.62 -16.99
C ARG A 95 -6.38 4.27 -16.56
N LYS A 96 -7.50 4.29 -15.83
CA LYS A 96 -8.23 3.09 -15.44
C LYS A 96 -8.81 2.38 -16.67
N ARG A 97 -8.49 1.11 -16.81
CA ARG A 97 -8.93 0.18 -17.87
C ARG A 97 -9.29 -1.16 -17.22
N TYR A 98 -10.16 -1.93 -17.86
CA TYR A 98 -10.58 -3.24 -17.39
C TYR A 98 -10.10 -4.31 -18.36
N ARG A 99 -9.84 -5.52 -17.84
CA ARG A 99 -9.36 -6.68 -18.62
C ARG A 99 -8.03 -6.44 -19.33
N GLU A 100 -7.20 -5.57 -18.77
CA GLU A 100 -5.89 -5.20 -19.29
C GLU A 100 -5.00 -4.94 -18.08
N ASP A 101 -3.72 -5.26 -18.19
CA ASP A 101 -2.71 -4.96 -17.18
C ASP A 101 -1.82 -3.79 -17.64
N CYS A 102 -1.17 -3.13 -16.69
CA CYS A 102 -0.11 -2.17 -17.01
C CYS A 102 1.15 -2.91 -17.52
N SER A 103 1.99 -2.23 -18.29
CA SER A 103 3.22 -2.84 -18.83
C SER A 103 4.24 -3.12 -17.72
N GLU A 104 5.17 -4.04 -17.97
CA GLU A 104 6.26 -4.33 -17.02
C GLU A 104 7.17 -3.11 -16.81
N ASP A 105 7.32 -2.25 -17.84
CA ASP A 105 8.07 -1.00 -17.73
C ASP A 105 7.37 -0.01 -16.76
N GLU A 106 6.05 0.13 -16.86
CA GLU A 106 5.25 0.94 -15.93
C GLU A 106 5.36 0.40 -14.50
N ILE A 107 5.29 -0.93 -14.33
CA ILE A 107 5.43 -1.58 -13.02
C ILE A 107 6.82 -1.32 -12.44
N THR A 108 7.87 -1.49 -13.24
CA THR A 108 9.26 -1.35 -12.79
C THR A 108 9.57 0.09 -12.39
N ALA A 109 9.18 1.07 -13.21
CA ALA A 109 9.38 2.48 -12.90
C ALA A 109 8.68 2.88 -11.59
N LEU A 110 7.41 2.52 -11.44
CA LEU A 110 6.66 2.84 -10.21
C LEU A 110 7.15 2.05 -8.99
N PHE A 111 7.72 0.86 -9.18
CA PHE A 111 8.32 0.11 -8.09
C PHE A 111 9.55 0.82 -7.52
N GLU A 112 10.40 1.38 -8.37
CA GLU A 112 11.53 2.20 -7.92
C GLU A 112 11.05 3.45 -7.18
N ASP A 113 10.02 4.15 -7.67
CA ASP A 113 9.40 5.27 -6.95
C ASP A 113 8.87 4.85 -5.57
N MET A 114 8.26 3.67 -5.46
CA MET A 114 7.76 3.16 -4.17
C MET A 114 8.91 2.83 -3.20
N LYS A 115 10.05 2.35 -3.69
CA LYS A 115 11.23 2.11 -2.85
C LYS A 115 11.76 3.41 -2.25
N ASP A 116 11.82 4.47 -3.06
CA ASP A 116 12.25 5.79 -2.59
C ASP A 116 11.29 6.36 -1.53
N ILE A 117 9.97 6.15 -1.71
CA ILE A 117 8.98 6.52 -0.69
C ILE A 117 9.22 5.75 0.61
N ILE A 118 9.43 4.43 0.53
CA ILE A 118 9.70 3.60 1.71
C ILE A 118 11.00 4.00 2.42
N ALA A 119 12.02 4.43 1.69
CA ALA A 119 13.28 4.91 2.26
C ALA A 119 13.17 6.31 2.90
N SER A 120 12.11 7.06 2.60
CA SER A 120 11.93 8.43 3.09
C SER A 120 11.70 8.49 4.60
N GLU A 121 12.00 9.64 5.21
CA GLU A 121 11.78 9.91 6.64
C GLU A 121 10.33 9.72 7.09
N ARG A 122 9.36 9.87 6.17
CA ARG A 122 7.93 9.67 6.45
C ARG A 122 7.58 8.22 6.75
N MET A 123 8.41 7.28 6.30
CA MET A 123 8.21 5.84 6.43
C MET A 123 9.14 5.20 7.46
N GLN A 124 9.99 6.01 8.10
CA GLN A 124 10.82 5.58 9.22
C GLN A 124 9.95 5.47 10.48
N LEU A 125 10.21 4.44 11.29
CA LEU A 125 9.60 4.35 12.62
C LEU A 125 9.96 5.60 13.41
N ARG A 126 8.95 6.36 13.83
CA ARG A 126 9.15 7.47 14.76
C ARG A 126 9.70 6.90 16.07
N THR A 127 10.97 7.17 16.34
CA THR A 127 11.53 7.00 17.68
C THR A 127 10.84 8.01 18.58
N ALA A 128 10.14 7.50 19.61
CA ALA A 128 9.51 8.34 20.63
C ALA A 128 10.56 9.16 21.41
#